data_AF-A0A0B6XVW0-F1
#
_entry.id   AF-A0A0B6XVW0-F1
#
_cell.length_a   1.000
_cell.length_b   1.000
_cell.length_c   1.000
_cell.angle_alpha   90.00
_cell.angle_beta   90.00
_cell.angle_gamma   90.00
#
_symmetry.space_group_name_H-M   'P 1'
#
loop_
_entity.id
_entity.type
_entity.pdbx_description
1 polymer ?
#
loop_
_entity_poly.entity_id
_entity_poly.type
_entity_poly.pdbx_seq_one_letter_code
_entity_poly.pdbx_strand_id
1 'polypeptide(L)' 'EDTFKTVTNKFGCLDIMINNAGIGLEMNDLWEKTIDINIKGTVRGTMLAIESMRRDKKGHGGVIVNVSSM' A
#
# COMPACT_ATOMS: atom_id res chain seq x y z
N GLU A 1 -7.53 -4.85 -2.05
CA GLU A 1 -8.71 -4.00 -1.90
C GLU A 1 -9.49 -4.37 -0.64
N ASP A 2 -9.79 -5.65 -0.44
CA ASP A 2 -10.52 -6.14 0.76
C ASP A 2 -9.89 -5.72 2.08
N THR A 3 -8.55 -5.77 2.19
CA THR A 3 -7.83 -5.32 3.40
C THR A 3 -8.15 -3.90 3.81
N PHE A 4 -8.27 -2.96 2.85
CA PHE A 4 -8.59 -1.56 3.14
C PHE A 4 -10.01 -1.44 3.67
N LYS A 5 -10.98 -2.12 3.03
CA LYS A 5 -12.38 -2.16 3.48
C LYS A 5 -12.48 -2.78 4.88
N THR A 6 -11.74 -3.84 5.16
CA THR A 6 -11.70 -4.46 6.50
C THR A 6 -11.22 -3.48 7.56
N VAL A 7 -10.13 -2.75 7.29
CA VAL A 7 -9.58 -1.75 8.23
C VAL A 7 -10.57 -0.61 8.44
N THR A 8 -11.10 -0.01 7.38
CA THR A 8 -12.05 1.11 7.50
C THR A 8 -13.35 0.69 8.18
N ASN A 9 -13.85 -0.52 7.93
CA ASN A 9 -15.06 -1.01 8.60
C ASN A 9 -14.82 -1.32 10.08
N LYS A 10 -13.63 -1.82 10.43
CA LYS A 10 -13.30 -2.20 11.81
C LYS A 10 -12.93 -0.99 12.68
N PHE A 11 -12.22 -0.02 12.11
CA PHE A 11 -11.61 1.09 12.86
C PHE A 11 -12.18 2.47 12.49
N GLY A 12 -13.04 2.56 11.47
CA GLY A 12 -13.68 3.81 11.02
C GLY A 12 -12.84 4.60 10.01
N CYS A 13 -11.52 4.56 10.11
CA CYS A 13 -10.63 5.24 9.17
C CYS A 13 -9.30 4.51 8.96
N LEU A 14 -8.54 4.99 7.97
CA LEU A 14 -7.15 4.63 7.74
C LEU A 14 -6.31 5.90 7.86
N ASP A 15 -5.55 6.03 8.94
CA ASP A 15 -4.73 7.23 9.19
C ASP A 15 -3.31 7.11 8.62
N ILE A 16 -2.74 5.90 8.67
CA ILE A 16 -1.38 5.62 8.22
C ILE A 16 -1.36 4.34 7.39
N MET A 17 -0.78 4.41 6.19
CA MET A 17 -0.43 3.25 5.37
C MET A 17 1.08 3.11 5.28
N ILE A 18 1.58 1.88 5.44
CA ILE A 18 3.00 1.57 5.33
C ILE A 18 3.18 0.52 4.23
N ASN A 19 3.74 0.91 3.08
CA ASN A 19 4.15 -0.01 2.04
C ASN A 19 5.53 -0.58 2.41
N ASN A 20 5.53 -1.75 3.07
CA ASN A 20 6.75 -2.43 3.53
C ASN A 20 6.95 -3.82 2.90
N ALA A 21 5.91 -4.40 2.28
CA ALA A 21 6.04 -5.72 1.68
C ALA A 21 7.05 -5.69 0.52
N GLY A 22 8.05 -6.57 0.59
CA GLY A 22 9.08 -6.68 -0.43
C GLY A 22 9.73 -8.07 -0.47
N ILE A 23 10.26 -8.44 -1.63
CA ILE A 23 11.04 -9.66 -1.87
C ILE A 23 12.35 -9.32 -2.60
N GLY A 24 13.36 -10.18 -2.47
CA GLY A 24 14.62 -10.08 -3.21
C GLY A 24 14.91 -11.39 -3.95
N LEU A 25 14.30 -11.59 -5.13
CA LEU A 25 14.43 -12.81 -5.94
C LEU A 25 14.90 -12.51 -7.38
N GLU A 26 15.56 -11.37 -7.57
CA GLU A 26 16.00 -10.86 -8.88
C GLU A 26 16.94 -11.84 -9.59
N MET A 27 17.79 -12.54 -8.82
CA MET A 27 18.80 -13.47 -9.32
C MET A 27 18.24 -14.86 -9.71
N ASN A 28 16.95 -15.11 -9.49
CA ASN A 28 16.31 -16.42 -9.68
C ASN A 28 15.39 -16.45 -10.92
N ASP A 29 15.63 -15.59 -11.92
CA ASP A 29 14.73 -15.33 -13.05
C ASP A 29 13.30 -14.88 -12.63
N LEU A 30 13.13 -14.51 -11.36
CA LEU A 30 11.88 -14.01 -10.77
C LEU A 30 11.91 -12.48 -10.59
N TRP A 31 12.67 -11.78 -11.43
CA TRP A 31 12.78 -10.32 -11.41
C TRP A 31 11.42 -9.65 -11.65
N GLU A 32 10.58 -10.20 -12.53
CA GLU A 32 9.21 -9.71 -12.74
C GLU A 32 8.39 -9.77 -11.45
N LYS A 33 8.45 -10.88 -10.72
CA LYS A 33 7.77 -11.01 -9.43
C LYS A 33 8.26 -9.98 -8.41
N THR A 34 9.55 -9.67 -8.45
CA THR A 34 10.15 -8.63 -7.59
C THR A 34 9.57 -7.25 -7.95
N ILE A 35 9.45 -6.92 -9.24
CA ILE A 35 8.78 -5.68 -9.69
C ILE A 35 7.29 -5.69 -9.31
N ASP A 36 6.61 -6.82 -9.43
CA ASP A 36 5.19 -6.97 -9.10
C ASP A 36 4.90 -6.64 -7.63
N ILE A 37 5.76 -7.09 -6.72
CA ILE A 37 5.58 -6.89 -5.29
C ILE A 37 6.13 -5.52 -4.87
N ASN A 38 7.40 -5.24 -5.16
CA ASN A 38 8.11 -4.10 -4.59
C ASN A 38 7.69 -2.78 -5.25
N ILE A 39 7.30 -2.80 -6.53
CA ILE A 39 6.92 -1.59 -7.28
C ILE A 39 5.41 -1.55 -7.52
N LYS A 40 4.85 -2.50 -8.28
CA LYS A 40 3.40 -2.47 -8.61
C LYS A 40 2.54 -2.58 -7.35
N GLY A 41 2.95 -3.41 -6.39
CA GLY A 41 2.32 -3.53 -5.08
C GLY A 41 2.30 -2.19 -4.33
N THR A 42 3.45 -1.53 -4.21
CA THR A 42 3.60 -0.20 -3.57
C THR A 42 2.73 0.87 -4.23
N VAL A 43 2.73 0.94 -5.57
CA VAL A 43 1.88 1.90 -6.32
C VAL A 43 0.41 1.63 -6.07
N ARG A 44 -0.04 0.37 -6.18
CA ARG A 44 -1.44 -0.01 -5.94
C ARG A 44 -1.86 0.25 -4.49
N GLY A 45 -1.01 -0.09 -3.51
CA GLY A 45 -1.24 0.19 -2.09
C GLY A 45 -1.39 1.69 -1.83
N THR A 46 -0.53 2.50 -2.44
CA THR A 46 -0.61 3.97 -2.37
C THR A 46 -1.93 4.50 -2.93
N MET A 47 -2.35 4.06 -4.13
CA MET A 47 -3.60 4.51 -4.74
C MET A 47 -4.84 4.13 -3.92
N LEU A 48 -4.86 2.92 -3.35
CA LEU A 48 -5.95 2.46 -2.47
C LEU A 48 -5.98 3.22 -1.13
N ALA A 49 -4.81 3.54 -0.57
CA ALA A 49 -4.71 4.35 0.63
C ALA A 49 -5.22 5.76 0.38
N ILE A 50 -4.82 6.40 -0.74
CA ILE A 50 -5.34 7.71 -1.13
C ILE A 50 -6.86 7.69 -1.20
N GLU A 51 -7.45 6.71 -1.89
CA GLU A 51 -8.90 6.59 -2.02
C GLU A 51 -9.61 6.46 -0.66
N SER A 52 -9.01 5.74 0.29
CA SER A 52 -9.56 5.58 1.65
C SER A 52 -9.35 6.82 2.54
N MET A 53 -8.28 7.59 2.30
CA MET A 53 -7.89 8.76 3.11
C MET A 53 -8.55 10.06 2.63
N ARG A 54 -9.09 10.09 1.41
CA ARG A 54 -9.70 11.28 0.79
C ARG A 54 -10.80 11.90 1.64
N ARG A 55 -10.60 13.18 1.99
CA ARG A 55 -11.57 13.98 2.79
C ARG A 55 -12.89 14.23 2.07
N ASP A 56 -12.87 14.30 0.74
CA ASP A 56 -14.07 14.41 -0.08
C ASP A 56 -14.90 13.10 -0.12
N LYS A 57 -14.32 11.98 0.36
CA LYS A 57 -14.97 10.66 0.41
C LYS A 57 -15.08 10.10 1.83
N LYS A 58 -15.33 10.98 2.81
CA LYS A 58 -15.48 10.63 4.25
C LYS A 58 -14.21 10.10 4.93
N GLY A 59 -13.05 10.15 4.25
CA GLY A 59 -11.75 9.96 4.91
C GLY A 59 -11.35 11.21 5.70
N HIS A 60 -10.25 11.12 6.46
CA HIS A 60 -9.80 12.20 7.35
C HIS A 60 -8.46 12.83 6.91
N GLY A 61 -7.93 12.42 5.76
CA GLY A 61 -6.52 12.57 5.41
C GLY A 61 -5.67 11.48 6.07
N GLY A 62 -4.37 11.49 5.80
CA GLY A 62 -3.46 10.49 6.37
C GLY A 62 -2.03 10.61 5.83
N VAL A 63 -1.20 9.64 6.21
CA VAL A 63 0.21 9.55 5.81
C VAL A 63 0.47 8.21 5.13
N ILE A 64 1.19 8.24 4.01
CA ILE A 64 1.66 7.03 3.33
C ILE A 64 3.18 7.00 3.44
N VAL A 65 3.71 5.90 3.98
CA VAL A 65 5.14 5.66 4.13
C VAL A 65 5.55 4.54 3.18
N ASN A 66 6.50 4.82 2.29
CA ASN A 66 7.11 3.81 1.43
C ASN A 66 8.46 3.41 2.01
N VAL A 67 8.61 2.15 2.38
CA VAL A 67 9.87 1.61 2.87
C VAL A 67 10.70 1.20 1.65
N SER A 68 11.91 1.76 1.56
CA SER A 68 12.89 1.45 0.53
C SER A 68 14.21 1.01 1.18
N SER A 69 15.20 0.71 0.36
CA SER A 69 16.54 0.30 0.78
C SER A 69 17.60 1.29 0.27
N MET A 70 18.79 1.27 0.90
CA MET A 70 19.96 2.05 0.49
C MET A 70 20.67 1.40 -0.71
#